data_AF-A0A1I6TEF9-F1
#
_entry.id   AF-A0A1I6TEF9-F1
#
_cell.length_a   1.000
_cell.length_b   1.000
_cell.length_c   1.000
_cell.angle_alpha   90.00
_cell.angle_beta   90.00
_cell.angle_gamma   90.00
#
_symmetry.space_group_name_H-M   'P 1'
#
loop_
_entity.id
_entity.type
_entity.pdbx_description
1 polymer ?
#
loop_
_entity_poly.entity_id
_entity_poly.type
_entity_poly.pdbx_seq_one_letter_code
_entity_poly.pdbx_strand_id
1 'polypeptide(L)'
;MLNSLPYNRGAKTEYSYPFSKHADALNTVQRWFIEETRLGIPVDFTNEGIHGLTHDRATPLPAPINIGSTWNRKLIRQSAETIGRESKYLGYTNVYTPILDVSRDPRWGRVVKTYGENPYHIAELGKQVVLGIQQHGVASTLKHYAVYSIPKGGRDGNARTDPHVAPREMHTLHLYPFKRVIQEAHPMGVMSSHNDYDGVPVSGSRYFMHDLLRTTYGFNGYVVSDSDALEFISDKHKVVDSYPHAIKRALESGLDVRTTFTEPNDYLTPLMSIINNGELSEEMLNERVRAVLTTKFRLGLFDTPLQHNTQDADKMVHTAADEAMSMEMNRQSMVLLKNENNILPLDASKWKDILITGPLAEAERYTTSRYGPSNNPITTVKDGLSERATAEGMHVRYAKGVEIIDKNWPESEIIPYPLTAEEEAMMEEGVRLAQESDIIVAVMGESHLEVGESRSRSALDLPGRQREYLMRLKATGKPVIWNCWTRKWSGL
;
A
#
# COMPACT_ATOMS: atom_id res chain seq x y z
N MET A 1 6.31 3.06 20.07
CA MET A 1 6.04 3.37 18.65
C MET A 1 5.40 4.74 18.56
N LEU A 2 5.76 5.55 17.55
CA LEU A 2 5.20 6.89 17.34
C LEU A 2 3.94 6.90 16.48
N ASN A 3 3.67 5.78 15.77
CA ASN A 3 2.46 5.56 15.00
C ASN A 3 1.60 4.49 15.68
N SER A 4 0.28 4.66 15.61
CA SER A 4 -0.65 3.56 15.82
C SER A 4 -0.59 2.63 14.61
N LEU A 5 -0.74 1.33 14.85
CA LEU A 5 -0.78 0.34 13.79
C LEU A 5 -2.22 -0.17 13.68
N PRO A 6 -2.86 -0.10 12.49
CA PRO A 6 -4.27 -0.42 12.35
C PRO A 6 -4.59 -1.89 12.68
N TYR A 7 -3.58 -2.76 12.60
CA TYR A 7 -3.67 -4.21 12.85
C TYR A 7 -3.05 -4.66 14.17
N ASN A 8 -2.53 -3.75 15.00
CA ASN A 8 -2.05 -4.09 16.34
C ASN A 8 -2.75 -3.22 17.39
N ARG A 9 -3.93 -3.68 17.86
CA ARG A 9 -4.73 -2.97 18.88
C ARG A 9 -3.99 -2.76 20.21
N GLY A 10 -2.93 -3.52 20.47
CA GLY A 10 -2.04 -3.35 21.62
C GLY A 10 -1.01 -2.23 21.44
N ALA A 11 -0.72 -1.82 20.20
CA ALA A 11 0.18 -0.71 19.89
C ALA A 11 -0.54 0.65 20.08
N LYS A 12 -1.00 0.91 21.32
CA LYS A 12 -1.50 2.22 21.71
C LYS A 12 -0.33 3.08 22.16
N THR A 13 -0.25 4.28 21.62
CA THR A 13 0.76 5.26 21.99
C THR A 13 0.08 6.59 22.19
N GLU A 14 0.47 7.31 23.23
CA GLU A 14 -0.02 8.66 23.46
C GLU A 14 0.69 9.70 22.58
N TYR A 15 1.73 9.29 21.86
CA TYR A 15 2.56 10.16 21.03
C TYR A 15 2.10 10.25 19.57
N SER A 16 1.03 9.55 19.18
CA SER A 16 0.55 9.57 17.79
C SER A 16 -0.51 10.65 17.51
N TYR A 17 -1.12 11.23 18.53
CA TYR A 17 -2.14 12.29 18.39
C TYR A 17 -2.29 13.07 19.71
N PRO A 18 -2.53 14.41 19.73
CA PRO A 18 -2.68 15.33 18.59
C PRO A 18 -1.42 15.40 17.71
N PHE A 19 -1.55 15.92 16.48
CA PHE A 19 -0.47 15.91 15.49
C PHE A 19 0.79 16.63 15.99
N SER A 20 0.61 17.72 16.74
CA SER A 20 1.72 18.45 17.37
C SER A 20 2.52 17.59 18.35
N LYS A 21 1.85 16.75 19.14
CA LYS A 21 2.51 15.83 20.09
C LYS A 21 3.36 14.79 19.36
N HIS A 22 2.92 14.35 18.18
CA HIS A 22 3.71 13.46 17.33
C HIS A 22 4.97 14.15 16.81
N ALA A 23 4.83 15.35 16.27
CA ALA A 23 5.97 16.13 15.80
C ALA A 23 6.97 16.46 16.93
N ASP A 24 6.49 16.76 18.14
CA ASP A 24 7.33 16.96 19.34
C ASP A 24 8.09 15.70 19.74
N ALA A 25 7.44 14.54 19.64
CA ALA A 25 8.08 13.26 19.93
C ALA A 25 9.21 12.96 18.93
N LEU A 26 9.00 13.20 17.63
CA LEU A 26 10.06 13.08 16.63
C LEU A 26 11.20 14.08 16.86
N ASN A 27 10.88 15.34 17.19
CA ASN A 27 11.90 16.32 17.57
C ASN A 27 12.74 15.86 18.77
N THR A 28 12.13 15.17 19.74
CA THR A 28 12.84 14.65 20.91
C THR A 28 13.83 13.56 20.52
N VAL A 29 13.43 12.64 19.65
CA VAL A 29 14.35 11.62 19.10
C VAL A 29 15.46 12.29 18.28
N GLN A 30 15.12 13.27 17.44
CA GLN A 30 16.08 13.97 16.60
C GLN A 30 17.13 14.72 17.41
N ARG A 31 16.71 15.44 18.46
CA ARG A 31 17.63 16.12 19.39
C ARG A 31 18.61 15.15 20.01
N TRP A 32 18.16 13.98 20.47
CA TRP A 32 19.06 12.98 21.02
C TRP A 32 20.16 12.59 20.03
N PHE A 33 19.82 12.34 18.76
CA PHE A 33 20.85 12.01 17.76
C PHE A 33 21.82 13.16 17.48
N ILE A 34 21.37 14.41 17.56
CA ILE A 34 22.20 15.58 17.27
C ILE A 34 23.07 15.98 18.46
N GLU A 35 22.50 15.97 19.66
CA GLU A 35 23.11 16.51 20.87
C GLU A 35 23.89 15.45 21.65
N GLU A 36 23.48 14.19 21.61
CA GLU A 36 24.04 13.11 22.44
C GLU A 36 24.95 12.14 21.65
N THR A 37 25.14 12.35 20.34
CA THR A 37 26.06 11.54 19.53
C THR A 37 27.28 12.34 19.06
N ARG A 38 28.44 11.68 18.95
CA ARG A 38 29.74 12.31 18.65
C ARG A 38 29.74 13.24 17.43
N LEU A 39 28.98 12.90 16.38
CA LEU A 39 28.97 13.64 15.11
C LEU A 39 27.70 14.45 14.88
N GLY A 40 26.70 14.30 15.74
CA GLY A 40 25.41 14.98 15.60
C GLY A 40 24.70 14.77 14.26
N ILE A 41 24.85 13.59 13.64
CA ILE A 41 24.23 13.33 12.32
C ILE A 41 22.72 13.15 12.51
N PRO A 42 21.87 13.98 11.87
CA PRO A 42 20.43 13.90 12.01
C PRO A 42 19.86 12.63 11.39
N VAL A 43 18.75 12.15 11.93
CA VAL A 43 18.00 10.98 11.44
C VAL A 43 17.15 11.34 10.23
N ASP A 44 17.08 10.41 9.27
CA ASP A 44 16.08 10.41 8.20
C ASP A 44 14.87 9.59 8.69
N PHE A 45 13.81 10.27 9.12
CA PHE A 45 12.58 9.63 9.59
C PHE A 45 11.72 9.24 8.40
N THR A 46 11.60 7.94 8.18
CA THR A 46 10.84 7.40 7.05
C THR A 46 9.45 6.91 7.47
N ASN A 47 8.45 7.17 6.63
CA ASN A 47 7.10 6.64 6.77
C ASN A 47 6.62 5.94 5.49
N GLU A 48 5.50 5.23 5.60
CA GLU A 48 4.75 4.62 4.52
C GLU A 48 3.61 5.55 4.08
N GLY A 49 3.46 5.78 2.77
CA GLY A 49 2.52 6.76 2.19
C GLY A 49 1.71 6.19 1.03
N ILE A 50 1.30 4.92 1.12
CA ILE A 50 0.66 4.20 0.00
C ILE A 50 -0.76 4.73 -0.25
N HIS A 51 -1.52 5.03 0.79
CA HIS A 51 -2.91 5.52 0.71
C HIS A 51 -3.16 6.60 1.78
N GLY A 52 -2.26 7.56 1.83
CA GLY A 52 -2.10 8.48 2.97
C GLY A 52 -0.98 7.99 3.90
N LEU A 53 -0.55 8.84 4.83
CA LEU A 53 0.53 8.48 5.75
C LEU A 53 0.09 7.43 6.76
N THR A 54 1.00 6.50 7.08
CA THR A 54 0.79 5.56 8.19
C THR A 54 0.91 6.32 9.51
N HIS A 55 -0.23 6.82 9.96
CA HIS A 55 -0.35 7.72 11.10
C HIS A 55 -1.72 7.52 11.77
N ASP A 56 -1.93 8.10 12.96
CA ASP A 56 -3.20 7.92 13.68
C ASP A 56 -4.40 8.48 12.91
N ARG A 57 -4.26 9.72 12.43
CA ARG A 57 -5.36 10.49 11.80
C ARG A 57 -4.94 11.33 10.60
N ALA A 58 -3.86 10.95 9.90
CA ALA A 58 -3.49 11.64 8.65
C ALA A 58 -4.61 11.50 7.60
N THR A 59 -4.57 12.31 6.53
CA THR A 59 -5.60 12.24 5.48
C THR A 59 -5.66 10.85 4.86
N PRO A 60 -6.81 10.16 4.88
CA PRO A 60 -6.96 8.86 4.23
C PRO A 60 -7.11 9.05 2.72
N LEU A 61 -6.47 8.22 1.91
CA LEU A 61 -6.71 8.15 0.46
C LEU A 61 -7.30 6.78 0.10
N PRO A 62 -8.00 6.64 -1.03
CA PRO A 62 -8.37 5.32 -1.50
C PRO A 62 -7.12 4.49 -1.83
N ALA A 63 -7.28 3.17 -1.94
CA ALA A 63 -6.18 2.29 -2.32
C ALA A 63 -5.57 2.70 -3.67
N PRO A 64 -4.26 2.50 -3.91
CA PRO A 64 -3.63 2.89 -5.18
C PRO A 64 -4.33 2.37 -6.44
N ILE A 65 -4.95 1.18 -6.40
CA ILE A 65 -5.67 0.66 -7.57
C ILE A 65 -6.91 1.50 -7.92
N ASN A 66 -7.58 2.04 -6.89
CA ASN A 66 -8.67 3.01 -7.03
C ASN A 66 -8.13 4.36 -7.51
N ILE A 67 -7.02 4.86 -6.94
CA ILE A 67 -6.35 6.08 -7.42
C ILE A 67 -6.02 5.95 -8.91
N GLY A 68 -5.47 4.82 -9.32
CA GLY A 68 -5.16 4.49 -10.72
C GLY A 68 -6.41 4.53 -11.61
N SER A 69 -7.56 4.11 -11.08
CA SER A 69 -8.83 4.09 -11.81
C SER A 69 -9.43 5.48 -12.06
N THR A 70 -8.91 6.53 -11.43
CA THR A 70 -9.35 7.92 -11.69
C THR A 70 -8.86 8.47 -13.02
N TRP A 71 -7.72 7.96 -13.55
CA TRP A 71 -7.01 8.53 -14.70
C TRP A 71 -6.68 10.02 -14.58
N ASN A 72 -6.68 10.57 -13.35
CA ASN A 72 -6.60 12.00 -13.11
C ASN A 72 -5.24 12.41 -12.52
N ARG A 73 -4.35 12.87 -13.42
CA ARG A 73 -2.99 13.32 -13.08
C ARG A 73 -2.96 14.50 -12.11
N LYS A 74 -3.92 15.40 -12.20
CA LYS A 74 -3.99 16.58 -11.32
C LYS A 74 -4.39 16.15 -9.91
N LEU A 75 -5.37 15.27 -9.80
CA LEU A 75 -5.88 14.81 -8.51
C LEU A 75 -4.84 13.97 -7.76
N ILE A 76 -4.12 13.07 -8.45
CA ILE A 76 -3.02 12.35 -7.82
C ILE A 76 -1.89 13.29 -7.40
N ARG A 77 -1.55 14.32 -8.22
CA ARG A 77 -0.57 15.33 -7.83
C ARG A 77 -1.01 15.99 -6.53
N GLN A 78 -2.24 16.49 -6.44
CA GLN A 78 -2.77 17.10 -5.22
C GLN A 78 -2.69 16.17 -4.00
N SER A 79 -3.03 14.89 -4.14
CA SER A 79 -2.88 13.93 -3.03
C SER A 79 -1.44 13.74 -2.57
N ALA A 80 -0.49 13.78 -3.51
CA ALA A 80 0.93 13.66 -3.20
C ALA A 80 1.49 14.92 -2.53
N GLU A 81 0.95 16.09 -2.87
CA GLU A 81 1.24 17.35 -2.16
C GLU A 81 0.71 17.31 -0.73
N THR A 82 -0.49 16.75 -0.51
CA THR A 82 -0.99 16.47 0.84
C THR A 82 -0.04 15.53 1.59
N ILE A 83 0.37 14.39 1.01
CA ILE A 83 1.32 13.46 1.65
C ILE A 83 2.64 14.19 1.99
N GLY A 84 3.22 14.95 1.06
CA GLY A 84 4.48 15.66 1.28
C GLY A 84 4.37 16.74 2.35
N ARG A 85 3.28 17.52 2.34
CA ARG A 85 3.00 18.53 3.36
C ARG A 85 2.81 17.91 4.73
N GLU A 86 1.94 16.90 4.86
CA GLU A 86 1.70 16.24 6.13
C GLU A 86 2.96 15.59 6.67
N SER A 87 3.77 14.98 5.80
CA SER A 87 5.06 14.39 6.18
C SER A 87 5.96 15.42 6.82
N LYS A 88 6.11 16.59 6.17
CA LYS A 88 6.90 17.70 6.69
C LYS A 88 6.43 18.13 8.08
N TYR A 89 5.13 18.43 8.24
CA TYR A 89 4.61 18.92 9.52
C TYR A 89 4.63 17.87 10.64
N LEU A 90 4.52 16.59 10.29
CA LEU A 90 4.66 15.50 11.25
C LEU A 90 6.11 15.19 11.60
N GLY A 91 7.09 15.70 10.84
CA GLY A 91 8.52 15.47 11.08
C GLY A 91 9.15 14.33 10.28
N TYR A 92 8.43 13.77 9.30
CA TYR A 92 8.95 12.78 8.36
C TYR A 92 9.72 13.44 7.22
N THR A 93 10.83 12.80 6.83
CA THR A 93 11.77 13.32 5.84
C THR A 93 11.84 12.44 4.60
N ASN A 94 11.31 11.22 4.67
CA ASN A 94 11.19 10.29 3.56
C ASN A 94 9.86 9.51 3.62
N VAL A 95 9.32 9.19 2.44
CA VAL A 95 8.10 8.39 2.31
C VAL A 95 8.28 7.29 1.27
N TYR A 96 7.95 6.05 1.65
CA TYR A 96 7.95 4.86 0.79
C TYR A 96 6.73 4.81 -0.15
N THR A 97 6.73 5.69 -1.15
CA THR A 97 5.73 5.77 -2.22
C THR A 97 6.33 6.62 -3.36
N PRO A 98 5.95 6.45 -4.64
CA PRO A 98 4.93 5.54 -5.18
C PRO A 98 5.37 4.08 -5.34
N ILE A 99 4.38 3.21 -5.44
CA ILE A 99 4.56 1.85 -5.97
C ILE A 99 4.46 1.90 -7.50
N LEU A 100 5.51 1.46 -8.19
CA LEU A 100 5.60 1.45 -9.66
C LEU A 100 5.47 0.04 -10.26
N ASP A 101 5.07 -0.91 -9.43
CA ASP A 101 4.77 -2.28 -9.82
C ASP A 101 3.66 -2.36 -10.89
N VAL A 102 3.91 -3.11 -11.97
CA VAL A 102 2.96 -3.34 -13.07
C VAL A 102 2.21 -4.65 -12.80
N SER A 103 0.98 -4.54 -12.32
CA SER A 103 0.16 -5.71 -11.95
C SER A 103 -0.27 -6.49 -13.20
N ARG A 104 0.31 -7.67 -13.44
CA ARG A 104 -0.10 -8.58 -14.54
C ARG A 104 -0.63 -9.93 -14.08
N ASP A 105 -0.64 -10.16 -12.77
CA ASP A 105 -1.21 -11.37 -12.17
C ASP A 105 -2.19 -10.99 -11.04
N PRO A 106 -3.52 -11.00 -11.30
CA PRO A 106 -4.52 -10.61 -10.32
C PRO A 106 -4.62 -11.57 -9.13
N ARG A 107 -3.95 -12.74 -9.15
CA ARG A 107 -3.84 -13.60 -7.97
C ARG A 107 -2.99 -12.96 -6.88
N TRP A 108 -2.04 -12.12 -7.29
CA TRP A 108 -1.08 -11.53 -6.38
C TRP A 108 -1.73 -10.63 -5.32
N GLY A 109 -1.45 -10.91 -4.05
CA GLY A 109 -2.01 -10.21 -2.90
C GLY A 109 -1.84 -8.68 -2.90
N ARG A 110 -0.78 -8.14 -3.49
CA ARG A 110 -0.47 -6.70 -3.42
C ARG A 110 -0.93 -5.89 -4.64
N VAL A 111 -1.73 -6.45 -5.55
CA VAL A 111 -2.34 -5.71 -6.68
C VAL A 111 -3.06 -4.44 -6.22
N VAL A 112 -3.73 -4.52 -5.06
CA VAL A 112 -4.37 -3.37 -4.39
C VAL A 112 -3.47 -2.15 -4.21
N LYS A 113 -2.15 -2.37 -4.12
CA LYS A 113 -1.14 -1.34 -3.89
C LYS A 113 -0.57 -0.77 -5.20
N THR A 114 -1.00 -1.25 -6.36
CA THR A 114 -0.52 -0.80 -7.69
C THR A 114 -1.51 0.17 -8.33
N TYR A 115 -1.09 0.94 -9.34
CA TYR A 115 -1.99 1.81 -10.11
C TYR A 115 -2.67 1.12 -11.31
N GLY A 116 -2.49 -0.19 -11.48
CA GLY A 116 -3.07 -0.97 -12.58
C GLY A 116 -2.03 -1.81 -13.32
N GLU A 117 -2.31 -2.10 -14.60
CA GLU A 117 -1.49 -3.00 -15.41
C GLU A 117 -0.76 -2.33 -16.59
N ASN A 118 -0.98 -1.03 -16.81
CA ASN A 118 -0.40 -0.32 -17.95
C ASN A 118 0.87 0.45 -17.54
N PRO A 119 2.05 0.14 -18.12
CA PRO A 119 3.31 0.78 -17.74
C PRO A 119 3.32 2.30 -17.95
N TYR A 120 2.68 2.81 -19.01
CA TYR A 120 2.62 4.26 -19.26
C TYR A 120 1.81 4.98 -18.20
N HIS A 121 0.63 4.44 -17.88
CA HIS A 121 -0.26 4.97 -16.84
C HIS A 121 0.41 5.02 -15.48
N ILE A 122 1.02 3.90 -15.06
CA ILE A 122 1.73 3.78 -13.78
C ILE A 122 2.89 4.78 -13.72
N ALA A 123 3.67 4.91 -14.80
CA ALA A 123 4.79 5.85 -14.85
C ALA A 123 4.32 7.31 -14.77
N GLU A 124 3.24 7.64 -15.49
CA GLU A 124 2.70 9.01 -15.51
C GLU A 124 2.14 9.42 -14.15
N LEU A 125 1.38 8.53 -13.49
CA LEU A 125 0.87 8.74 -12.14
C LEU A 125 2.00 8.77 -11.10
N GLY A 126 2.93 7.82 -11.16
CA GLY A 126 4.09 7.74 -10.27
C GLY A 126 4.97 8.99 -10.32
N LYS A 127 5.19 9.56 -11.52
CA LYS A 127 5.88 10.85 -11.68
C LYS A 127 5.20 11.97 -10.89
N GLN A 128 3.87 12.06 -10.96
CA GLN A 128 3.13 13.09 -10.23
C GLN A 128 3.27 12.92 -8.72
N VAL A 129 3.33 11.67 -8.23
CA VAL A 129 3.57 11.40 -6.81
C VAL A 129 4.93 11.89 -6.35
N VAL A 130 5.99 11.52 -7.07
CA VAL A 130 7.37 11.95 -6.73
C VAL A 130 7.46 13.48 -6.70
N LEU A 131 6.99 14.13 -7.76
CA LEU A 131 7.07 15.58 -7.85
C LEU A 131 6.21 16.28 -6.77
N GLY A 132 5.04 15.73 -6.42
CA GLY A 132 4.14 16.28 -5.39
C GLY A 132 4.67 16.14 -3.97
N ILE A 133 5.33 15.03 -3.65
CA ILE A 133 5.96 14.85 -2.34
C ILE A 133 7.23 15.72 -2.23
N GLN A 134 8.11 15.65 -3.23
CA GLN A 134 9.43 16.28 -3.15
C GLN A 134 9.40 17.81 -3.18
N GLN A 135 8.35 18.44 -3.72
CA GLN A 135 8.22 19.91 -3.64
C GLN A 135 8.09 20.43 -2.20
N HIS A 136 7.71 19.57 -1.26
CA HIS A 136 7.63 19.92 0.16
C HIS A 136 8.93 19.65 0.93
N GLY A 137 10.01 19.25 0.24
CA GLY A 137 11.31 18.96 0.86
C GLY A 137 11.35 17.59 1.56
N VAL A 138 10.52 16.65 1.11
CA VAL A 138 10.44 15.28 1.64
C VAL A 138 10.84 14.31 0.53
N ALA A 139 11.68 13.32 0.84
CA ALA A 139 12.09 12.31 -0.13
C ALA A 139 10.90 11.41 -0.51
N SER A 140 10.81 11.11 -1.81
CA SER A 140 9.94 10.05 -2.33
C SER A 140 10.79 8.85 -2.72
N THR A 141 10.43 7.68 -2.20
CA THR A 141 11.13 6.43 -2.42
C THR A 141 10.30 5.47 -3.28
N LEU A 142 10.76 5.21 -4.50
CA LEU A 142 10.07 4.29 -5.43
C LEU A 142 10.14 2.84 -4.95
N LYS A 143 9.09 2.04 -5.16
CA LYS A 143 9.15 0.60 -4.86
C LYS A 143 8.24 -0.28 -5.73
N HIS A 144 8.43 -1.60 -5.78
CA HIS A 144 9.61 -2.34 -5.31
C HIS A 144 10.49 -2.60 -6.52
N TYR A 145 11.67 -1.98 -6.55
CA TYR A 145 12.58 -2.05 -7.67
C TYR A 145 13.36 -3.39 -7.62
N ALA A 146 13.10 -4.36 -8.49
CA ALA A 146 12.18 -4.34 -9.62
C ALA A 146 11.58 -5.73 -9.87
N VAL A 147 10.64 -5.79 -10.83
CA VAL A 147 10.04 -7.03 -11.36
C VAL A 147 9.30 -7.84 -10.28
N TYR A 148 8.85 -7.17 -9.23
CA TYR A 148 8.23 -7.80 -8.07
C TYR A 148 6.78 -8.21 -8.30
N SER A 149 6.08 -7.50 -9.19
CA SER A 149 4.62 -7.53 -9.38
C SER A 149 4.07 -8.77 -10.09
N ILE A 150 4.95 -9.64 -10.59
CA ILE A 150 4.59 -10.83 -11.38
C ILE A 150 5.19 -12.09 -10.77
N PRO A 151 4.91 -12.38 -9.48
CA PRO A 151 5.44 -13.58 -8.86
C PRO A 151 4.92 -14.83 -9.56
N LYS A 152 5.78 -15.84 -9.67
CA LYS A 152 5.42 -17.13 -10.26
C LYS A 152 4.20 -17.76 -9.57
N GLY A 153 3.08 -17.81 -10.28
CA GLY A 153 1.81 -18.35 -9.79
C GLY A 153 1.10 -17.43 -8.78
N GLY A 154 1.36 -16.12 -8.82
CA GLY A 154 0.74 -15.14 -7.93
C GLY A 154 1.28 -15.14 -6.50
N ARG A 155 2.24 -16.01 -6.15
CA ARG A 155 2.66 -16.28 -4.75
C ARG A 155 3.47 -15.15 -4.11
N ASP A 156 3.26 -14.91 -2.82
CA ASP A 156 3.95 -13.87 -2.04
C ASP A 156 4.67 -14.47 -0.81
N GLY A 157 5.35 -13.63 -0.02
CA GLY A 157 6.09 -14.03 1.18
C GLY A 157 7.32 -14.88 0.85
N ASN A 158 7.53 -15.95 1.60
CA ASN A 158 8.71 -16.83 1.45
C ASN A 158 8.77 -17.54 0.09
N ALA A 159 7.66 -17.64 -0.63
CA ALA A 159 7.61 -18.20 -1.98
C ALA A 159 8.00 -17.19 -3.07
N ARG A 160 8.34 -15.95 -2.69
CA ARG A 160 8.74 -14.90 -3.62
C ARG A 160 10.13 -15.16 -4.20
N THR A 161 10.13 -15.65 -5.43
CA THR A 161 11.28 -16.11 -6.22
C THR A 161 11.20 -15.56 -7.66
N ASP A 162 12.06 -16.03 -8.55
CA ASP A 162 12.14 -15.64 -9.95
C ASP A 162 10.75 -15.55 -10.63
N PRO A 163 10.39 -14.38 -11.19
CA PRO A 163 9.15 -14.21 -11.93
C PRO A 163 9.10 -14.97 -13.28
N HIS A 164 10.22 -15.46 -13.81
CA HIS A 164 10.35 -16.13 -15.11
C HIS A 164 9.90 -15.27 -16.30
N VAL A 165 10.20 -13.96 -16.25
CA VAL A 165 9.86 -13.02 -17.34
C VAL A 165 11.03 -12.83 -18.31
N ALA A 166 10.75 -12.88 -19.60
CA ALA A 166 11.77 -12.71 -20.63
C ALA A 166 12.41 -11.30 -20.56
N PRO A 167 13.72 -11.14 -20.84
CA PRO A 167 14.41 -9.86 -20.71
C PRO A 167 13.74 -8.69 -21.44
N ARG A 168 13.19 -8.93 -22.65
CA ARG A 168 12.47 -7.90 -23.40
C ARG A 168 11.26 -7.38 -22.63
N GLU A 169 10.42 -8.30 -22.14
CA GLU A 169 9.21 -7.95 -21.39
C GLU A 169 9.55 -7.27 -20.06
N MET A 170 10.57 -7.78 -19.35
CA MET A 170 11.12 -7.14 -18.15
C MET A 170 11.45 -5.66 -18.40
N HIS A 171 12.19 -5.37 -19.48
CA HIS A 171 12.60 -4.00 -19.83
C HIS A 171 11.44 -3.14 -20.28
N THR A 172 10.59 -3.63 -21.18
CA THR A 172 9.55 -2.81 -21.80
C THR A 172 8.34 -2.59 -20.92
N LEU A 173 8.06 -3.50 -19.98
CA LEU A 173 6.89 -3.41 -19.09
C LEU A 173 7.30 -3.06 -17.66
N HIS A 174 8.11 -3.90 -17.01
CA HIS A 174 8.31 -3.81 -15.55
C HIS A 174 9.36 -2.78 -15.13
N LEU A 175 10.38 -2.54 -15.95
CA LEU A 175 11.41 -1.53 -15.69
C LEU A 175 11.07 -0.16 -16.27
N TYR A 176 10.19 -0.11 -17.27
CA TYR A 176 9.80 1.14 -17.93
C TYR A 176 9.29 2.22 -16.95
N PRO A 177 8.40 1.93 -15.98
CA PRO A 177 7.94 2.92 -15.02
C PRO A 177 9.06 3.51 -14.18
N PHE A 178 9.96 2.67 -13.65
CA PHE A 178 11.10 3.11 -12.86
C PHE A 178 12.04 3.99 -13.68
N LYS A 179 12.44 3.53 -14.87
CA LYS A 179 13.30 4.31 -15.78
C LYS A 179 12.73 5.71 -16.02
N ARG A 180 11.46 5.77 -16.42
CA ARG A 180 10.79 7.03 -16.77
C ARG A 180 10.69 7.97 -15.57
N VAL A 181 10.24 7.46 -14.42
CA VAL A 181 10.08 8.27 -13.20
C VAL A 181 11.44 8.75 -12.68
N ILE A 182 12.49 7.94 -12.75
CA ILE A 182 13.84 8.36 -12.37
C ILE A 182 14.32 9.52 -13.23
N GLN A 183 14.18 9.40 -14.56
CA GLN A 183 14.66 10.39 -15.52
C GLN A 183 13.82 11.68 -15.55
N GLU A 184 12.51 11.59 -15.32
CA GLU A 184 11.61 12.75 -15.40
C GLU A 184 11.36 13.43 -14.04
N ALA A 185 11.45 12.69 -12.92
CA ALA A 185 11.02 13.18 -11.60
C ALA A 185 12.13 13.19 -10.54
N HIS A 186 13.27 12.54 -10.79
CA HIS A 186 14.45 12.54 -9.91
C HIS A 186 14.12 12.19 -8.44
N PRO A 187 13.55 10.99 -8.17
CA PRO A 187 13.27 10.54 -6.81
C PRO A 187 14.56 10.50 -5.98
N MET A 188 14.45 10.75 -4.68
CA MET A 188 15.58 10.73 -3.74
C MET A 188 15.88 9.33 -3.19
N GLY A 189 14.93 8.39 -3.30
CA GLY A 189 15.11 7.01 -2.83
C GLY A 189 14.55 5.96 -3.81
N VAL A 190 15.12 4.76 -3.75
CA VAL A 190 14.57 3.55 -4.38
C VAL A 190 14.66 2.38 -3.41
N MET A 191 13.57 1.63 -3.25
CA MET A 191 13.52 0.42 -2.44
C MET A 191 13.67 -0.81 -3.33
N SER A 192 14.62 -1.70 -2.99
CA SER A 192 14.83 -2.96 -3.71
C SER A 192 13.75 -4.00 -3.40
N SER A 193 13.52 -4.98 -4.28
CA SER A 193 12.47 -6.00 -4.13
C SER A 193 12.96 -7.31 -3.49
N HIS A 194 12.01 -8.12 -2.99
CA HIS A 194 12.30 -9.42 -2.37
C HIS A 194 12.69 -10.53 -3.35
N ASN A 195 12.33 -10.44 -4.64
CA ASN A 195 12.54 -11.51 -5.61
C ASN A 195 13.99 -11.57 -6.11
N ASP A 196 14.35 -12.72 -6.67
CA ASP A 196 15.45 -12.84 -7.60
C ASP A 196 14.97 -12.69 -9.05
N TYR A 197 15.92 -12.60 -9.98
CA TYR A 197 15.70 -12.66 -11.43
C TYR A 197 16.81 -13.51 -12.03
N ASP A 198 16.44 -14.60 -12.69
CA ASP A 198 17.38 -15.59 -13.25
C ASP A 198 18.37 -16.11 -12.20
N GLY A 199 17.86 -16.37 -10.98
CA GLY A 199 18.65 -16.87 -9.84
C GLY A 199 19.48 -15.81 -9.10
N VAL A 200 19.39 -14.53 -9.46
CA VAL A 200 20.12 -13.44 -8.79
C VAL A 200 19.17 -12.55 -7.99
N PRO A 201 19.25 -12.51 -6.64
CA PRO A 201 18.44 -11.63 -5.80
C PRO A 201 18.59 -10.17 -6.21
N VAL A 202 17.48 -9.46 -6.38
CA VAL A 202 17.51 -8.07 -6.86
C VAL A 202 18.30 -7.15 -5.92
N SER A 203 18.10 -7.27 -4.59
CA SER A 203 18.86 -6.52 -3.58
C SER A 203 20.37 -6.81 -3.56
N GLY A 204 20.81 -7.91 -4.18
CA GLY A 204 22.22 -8.32 -4.31
C GLY A 204 22.66 -8.44 -5.77
N SER A 205 22.05 -7.66 -6.67
CA SER A 205 22.32 -7.69 -8.11
C SER A 205 22.94 -6.38 -8.59
N ARG A 206 24.22 -6.42 -8.95
CA ARG A 206 24.90 -5.29 -9.61
C ARG A 206 24.19 -4.84 -10.89
N TYR A 207 23.66 -5.79 -11.67
CA TYR A 207 22.93 -5.47 -12.89
C TYR A 207 21.73 -4.57 -12.62
N PHE A 208 20.88 -4.89 -11.63
CA PHE A 208 19.72 -4.05 -11.31
C PHE A 208 20.12 -2.78 -10.54
N MET A 209 20.89 -2.92 -9.46
CA MET A 209 21.15 -1.85 -8.48
C MET A 209 22.20 -0.83 -8.95
N HIS A 210 23.08 -1.20 -9.88
CA HIS A 210 24.14 -0.33 -10.37
C HIS A 210 24.03 -0.07 -11.88
N ASP A 211 24.07 -1.11 -12.71
CA ASP A 211 24.19 -0.94 -14.17
C ASP A 211 22.90 -0.36 -14.77
N LEU A 212 21.74 -0.87 -14.36
CA LEU A 212 20.46 -0.28 -14.75
C LEU A 212 20.15 0.98 -13.95
N LEU A 213 20.06 0.86 -12.63
CA LEU A 213 19.54 1.94 -11.79
C LEU A 213 20.40 3.21 -11.83
N ARG A 214 21.70 3.08 -11.55
CA ARG A 214 22.60 4.24 -11.45
C ARG A 214 23.15 4.66 -12.81
N THR A 215 23.64 3.70 -13.60
CA THR A 215 24.32 4.01 -14.87
C THR A 215 23.32 4.29 -15.99
N THR A 216 22.36 3.37 -16.24
CA THR A 216 21.44 3.51 -17.38
C THR A 216 20.32 4.52 -17.12
N TYR A 217 19.76 4.54 -15.91
CA TYR A 217 18.63 5.43 -15.57
C TYR A 217 19.09 6.74 -14.94
N GLY A 218 20.34 6.84 -14.49
CA GLY A 218 20.89 8.07 -13.90
C GLY A 218 20.46 8.33 -12.46
N PHE A 219 20.04 7.30 -11.71
CA PHE A 219 19.64 7.47 -10.32
C PHE A 219 20.81 7.90 -9.43
N ASN A 220 20.61 8.99 -8.67
CA ASN A 220 21.63 9.60 -7.82
C ASN A 220 21.19 9.77 -6.35
N GLY A 221 20.10 9.10 -5.94
CA GLY A 221 19.68 9.00 -4.54
C GLY A 221 20.28 7.76 -3.85
N TYR A 222 19.70 7.39 -2.70
CA TYR A 222 20.07 6.16 -2.01
C TYR A 222 19.13 4.99 -2.33
N VAL A 223 19.66 3.77 -2.22
CA VAL A 223 18.91 2.52 -2.31
C VAL A 223 18.72 1.93 -0.93
N VAL A 224 17.46 1.65 -0.59
CA VAL A 224 17.07 0.98 0.65
C VAL A 224 16.57 -0.43 0.35
N SER A 225 16.74 -1.38 1.26
CA SER A 225 16.15 -2.70 1.10
C SER A 225 14.66 -2.65 1.44
N ASP A 226 13.82 -3.47 0.77
CA ASP A 226 12.57 -3.88 1.43
C ASP A 226 12.94 -4.66 2.71
N SER A 227 11.97 -4.79 3.62
CA SER A 227 12.15 -5.49 4.90
C SER A 227 12.74 -6.87 4.63
N ASP A 228 13.90 -7.13 5.24
CA ASP A 228 14.65 -8.39 5.19
C ASP A 228 15.14 -8.81 3.79
N ALA A 229 15.08 -7.93 2.78
CA ALA A 229 15.49 -8.29 1.42
C ALA A 229 17.01 -8.55 1.28
N LEU A 230 17.83 -7.96 2.15
CA LEU A 230 19.26 -8.26 2.25
C LEU A 230 19.45 -9.68 2.83
N GLU A 231 18.79 -9.98 3.93
CA GLU A 231 18.81 -11.28 4.63
C GLU A 231 18.39 -12.41 3.68
N PHE A 232 17.38 -12.16 2.85
CA PHE A 232 16.90 -13.12 1.86
C PHE A 232 17.96 -13.56 0.86
N ILE A 233 19.05 -12.82 0.66
CA ILE A 233 20.18 -13.26 -0.18
C ILE A 233 20.78 -14.58 0.34
N SER A 234 21.00 -14.70 1.66
CA SER A 234 21.49 -15.95 2.27
C SER A 234 20.36 -16.90 2.66
N ASP A 235 19.30 -16.38 3.28
CA ASP A 235 18.40 -17.24 4.05
C ASP A 235 17.30 -17.87 3.20
N LYS A 236 16.81 -17.12 2.21
CA LYS A 236 15.73 -17.53 1.31
C LYS A 236 16.26 -18.02 -0.03
N HIS A 237 17.09 -17.21 -0.68
CA HIS A 237 17.61 -17.47 -2.02
C HIS A 237 18.83 -18.40 -1.99
N LYS A 238 19.57 -18.44 -0.89
CA LYS A 238 20.73 -19.33 -0.67
C LYS A 238 21.77 -19.23 -1.77
N VAL A 239 22.05 -18.01 -2.23
CA VAL A 239 23.03 -17.74 -3.31
C VAL A 239 24.42 -17.37 -2.79
N VAL A 240 24.60 -17.39 -1.48
CA VAL A 240 25.85 -17.17 -0.74
C VAL A 240 25.87 -18.07 0.50
N ASP A 241 27.06 -18.38 0.99
CA ASP A 241 27.24 -19.38 2.05
C ASP A 241 26.87 -18.88 3.46
N SER A 242 26.79 -17.55 3.67
CA SER A 242 26.57 -16.97 4.99
C SER A 242 26.01 -15.54 4.93
N TYR A 243 25.49 -15.06 6.06
CA TYR A 243 24.97 -13.70 6.19
C TYR A 243 26.04 -12.60 5.98
N PRO A 244 27.30 -12.72 6.49
CA PRO A 244 28.38 -11.79 6.12
C PRO A 244 28.62 -11.69 4.60
N HIS A 245 28.55 -12.80 3.87
CA HIS A 245 28.65 -12.79 2.41
C HIS A 245 27.43 -12.12 1.75
N ALA A 246 26.23 -12.21 2.34
CA ALA A 246 25.06 -11.48 1.89
C ALA A 246 25.24 -9.96 2.06
N ILE A 247 25.75 -9.51 3.21
CA ILE A 247 26.09 -8.09 3.46
C ILE A 247 27.08 -7.60 2.41
N LYS A 248 28.20 -8.32 2.22
CA LYS A 248 29.21 -7.99 1.21
C LYS A 248 28.58 -7.82 -0.18
N ARG A 249 27.83 -8.83 -0.62
CA ARG A 249 27.19 -8.85 -1.95
C ARG A 249 26.21 -7.68 -2.13
N ALA A 250 25.42 -7.36 -1.11
CA ALA A 250 24.44 -6.26 -1.17
C ALA A 250 25.14 -4.89 -1.32
N LEU A 251 26.18 -4.64 -0.51
CA LEU A 251 26.94 -3.39 -0.56
C LEU A 251 27.69 -3.23 -1.89
N GLU A 252 28.37 -4.28 -2.37
CA GLU A 252 29.06 -4.28 -3.67
C GLU A 252 28.10 -4.12 -4.86
N SER A 253 26.85 -4.55 -4.71
CA SER A 253 25.81 -4.38 -5.73
C SER A 253 25.23 -2.97 -5.76
N GLY A 254 25.33 -2.22 -4.66
CA GLY A 254 24.93 -0.82 -4.58
C GLY A 254 23.76 -0.51 -3.64
N LEU A 255 23.45 -1.42 -2.71
CA LEU A 255 22.52 -1.16 -1.61
C LEU A 255 23.17 -0.21 -0.58
N ASP A 256 22.44 0.82 -0.15
CA ASP A 256 22.98 1.83 0.76
C ASP A 256 22.41 1.72 2.19
N VAL A 257 21.13 1.35 2.31
CA VAL A 257 20.42 1.25 3.60
C VAL A 257 19.76 -0.13 3.75
N ARG A 258 20.02 -0.79 4.88
CA ARG A 258 19.33 -2.02 5.30
C ARG A 258 18.05 -1.67 6.06
N THR A 259 16.93 -2.28 5.68
CA THR A 259 15.66 -2.24 6.41
C THR A 259 15.39 -3.60 7.04
N THR A 260 15.36 -3.62 8.37
CA THR A 260 14.89 -4.76 9.18
C THR A 260 14.37 -4.23 10.53
N PHE A 261 13.93 -5.13 11.41
CA PHE A 261 13.46 -4.81 12.76
C PHE A 261 14.22 -5.58 13.85
N THR A 262 15.48 -5.94 13.60
CA THR A 262 16.37 -6.60 14.57
C THR A 262 17.35 -5.62 15.23
N GLU A 263 18.12 -6.09 16.22
CA GLU A 263 19.09 -5.25 16.93
C GLU A 263 20.20 -4.77 15.98
N PRO A 264 20.71 -3.52 16.11
CA PRO A 264 21.75 -3.00 15.20
C PRO A 264 23.00 -3.89 15.14
N ASN A 265 23.39 -4.51 16.25
CA ASN A 265 24.57 -5.38 16.33
C ASN A 265 24.47 -6.62 15.43
N ASP A 266 23.25 -7.08 15.11
CA ASP A 266 23.05 -8.23 14.21
C ASP A 266 23.61 -7.97 12.81
N TYR A 267 23.72 -6.70 12.41
CA TYR A 267 24.32 -6.28 11.15
C TYR A 267 25.71 -5.67 11.32
N LEU A 268 25.92 -4.84 12.34
CA LEU A 268 27.19 -4.15 12.53
C LEU A 268 28.34 -5.13 12.83
N THR A 269 28.11 -6.15 13.66
CA THR A 269 29.15 -7.13 13.99
C THR A 269 29.65 -7.90 12.77
N PRO A 270 28.80 -8.54 11.95
CA PRO A 270 29.27 -9.22 10.74
C PRO A 270 29.84 -8.26 9.69
N LEU A 271 29.29 -7.04 9.52
CA LEU A 271 29.85 -6.03 8.62
C LEU A 271 31.27 -5.62 9.04
N MET A 272 31.49 -5.33 10.33
CA MET A 272 32.82 -5.00 10.83
C MET A 272 33.81 -6.16 10.64
N SER A 273 33.35 -7.41 10.84
CA SER A 273 34.19 -8.60 10.63
C SER A 273 34.72 -8.66 9.19
N ILE A 274 33.86 -8.52 8.18
CA ILE A 274 34.28 -8.63 6.77
C ILE A 274 35.17 -7.46 6.32
N ILE A 275 35.02 -6.29 6.93
CA ILE A 275 35.91 -5.14 6.67
C ILE A 275 37.29 -5.38 7.31
N ASN A 276 37.33 -5.79 8.58
CA ASN A 276 38.58 -6.05 9.30
C ASN A 276 39.39 -7.20 8.69
N ASN A 277 38.71 -8.19 8.09
CA ASN A 277 39.36 -9.28 7.37
C ASN A 277 39.81 -8.90 5.95
N GLY A 278 39.53 -7.68 5.48
CA GLY A 278 39.84 -7.22 4.13
C GLY A 278 38.96 -7.83 3.03
N GLU A 279 37.85 -8.48 3.38
CA GLU A 279 36.91 -9.07 2.43
C GLU A 279 36.03 -8.02 1.76
N LEU A 280 35.78 -6.89 2.43
CA LEU A 280 35.10 -5.71 1.89
C LEU A 280 35.96 -4.47 2.15
N SER A 281 36.27 -3.70 1.11
CA SER A 281 37.07 -2.47 1.25
C SER A 281 36.32 -1.39 2.03
N GLU A 282 37.02 -0.62 2.87
CA GLU A 282 36.45 0.55 3.55
C GLU A 282 35.90 1.60 2.57
N GLU A 283 36.52 1.78 1.39
CA GLU A 283 36.00 2.72 0.38
C GLU A 283 34.61 2.31 -0.14
N MET A 284 34.33 1.02 -0.28
CA MET A 284 32.98 0.55 -0.64
C MET A 284 31.94 0.99 0.39
N LEU A 285 32.26 0.91 1.68
CA LEU A 285 31.39 1.42 2.75
C LEU A 285 31.27 2.95 2.67
N ASN A 286 32.37 3.66 2.44
CA ASN A 286 32.37 5.12 2.29
C ASN A 286 31.45 5.57 1.16
N GLU A 287 31.42 4.86 0.03
CA GLU A 287 30.49 5.14 -1.07
C GLU A 287 29.02 5.03 -0.65
N ARG A 288 28.66 3.97 0.09
CA ARG A 288 27.29 3.78 0.60
C ARG A 288 26.90 4.87 1.59
N VAL A 289 27.79 5.17 2.54
CA VAL A 289 27.60 6.25 3.52
C VAL A 289 27.47 7.61 2.83
N ARG A 290 28.28 7.87 1.80
CA ARG A 290 28.24 9.11 1.01
C ARG A 290 26.89 9.29 0.32
N ALA A 291 26.27 8.22 -0.21
CA ALA A 291 24.94 8.30 -0.82
C ALA A 291 23.84 8.67 0.21
N VAL A 292 23.89 8.06 1.40
CA VAL A 292 22.96 8.38 2.50
C VAL A 292 23.14 9.83 2.95
N LEU A 293 24.38 10.26 3.24
CA LEU A 293 24.67 11.61 3.69
C LEU A 293 24.30 12.65 2.62
N THR A 294 24.60 12.40 1.34
CA THR A 294 24.21 13.29 0.23
C THR A 294 22.71 13.50 0.20
N THR A 295 21.93 12.45 0.41
CA THR A 295 20.46 12.57 0.44
C THR A 295 19.99 13.37 1.66
N LYS A 296 20.59 13.14 2.84
CA LYS A 296 20.30 13.95 4.04
C LYS A 296 20.65 15.44 3.87
N PHE A 297 21.74 15.76 3.17
CA PHE A 297 22.06 17.14 2.78
C PHE A 297 21.03 17.72 1.79
N ARG A 298 20.62 16.95 0.77
CA ARG A 298 19.57 17.38 -0.17
C ARG A 298 18.23 17.67 0.53
N LEU A 299 17.94 16.96 1.62
CA LEU A 299 16.76 17.16 2.47
C LEU A 299 16.92 18.36 3.43
N GLY A 300 18.09 18.97 3.53
CA GLY A 300 18.36 20.10 4.43
C GLY A 300 18.46 19.72 5.90
N LEU A 301 18.64 18.44 6.23
CA LEU A 301 18.63 17.98 7.63
C LEU A 301 19.77 18.54 8.46
N PHE A 302 20.89 18.90 7.85
CA PHE A 302 22.02 19.52 8.55
C PHE A 302 21.80 21.01 8.83
N ASP A 303 20.87 21.66 8.12
CA ASP A 303 20.56 23.08 8.28
C ASP A 303 19.32 23.29 9.15
N THR A 304 18.30 22.44 9.00
CA THR A 304 17.03 22.54 9.71
C THR A 304 16.53 21.15 10.13
N PRO A 305 17.20 20.51 11.11
CA PRO A 305 16.89 19.13 11.51
C PRO A 305 15.56 18.97 12.27
N LEU A 306 15.08 20.04 12.90
CA LEU A 306 13.94 20.03 13.82
C LEU A 306 12.74 20.76 13.21
N GLN A 307 11.54 20.30 13.54
CA GLN A 307 10.31 21.06 13.31
C GLN A 307 10.24 22.22 14.29
N HIS A 308 10.30 23.47 13.82
CA HIS A 308 10.35 24.65 14.69
C HIS A 308 9.03 24.93 15.42
N ASN A 309 7.89 24.74 14.74
CA ASN A 309 6.57 24.99 15.31
C ASN A 309 5.68 23.76 15.13
N THR A 310 5.81 22.81 16.05
CA THR A 310 5.07 21.54 16.02
C THR A 310 3.56 21.74 16.14
N GLN A 311 3.10 22.85 16.73
CA GLN A 311 1.68 23.21 16.80
C GLN A 311 1.06 23.47 15.43
N ASP A 312 1.85 23.80 14.40
CA ASP A 312 1.31 23.94 13.05
C ASP A 312 0.84 22.61 12.47
N ALA A 313 1.34 21.47 12.96
CA ALA A 313 0.85 20.16 12.55
C ALA A 313 -0.66 19.99 12.82
N ASP A 314 -1.18 20.57 13.91
CA ASP A 314 -2.61 20.51 14.24
C ASP A 314 -3.50 21.31 13.28
N LYS A 315 -2.92 22.20 12.47
CA LYS A 315 -3.63 23.02 11.47
C LYS A 315 -3.39 22.53 10.05
N MET A 316 -2.25 21.87 9.83
CA MET A 316 -1.71 21.58 8.51
C MET A 316 -1.74 20.09 8.18
N VAL A 317 -2.26 19.23 9.06
CA VAL A 317 -2.50 17.81 8.80
C VAL A 317 -4.00 17.56 8.80
N HIS A 318 -4.48 16.78 7.83
CA HIS A 318 -5.88 16.40 7.68
C HIS A 318 -6.83 17.60 7.71
N THR A 319 -6.59 18.55 6.80
CA THR A 319 -7.41 19.77 6.68
C THR A 319 -8.76 19.48 6.02
N ALA A 320 -9.72 20.40 6.12
CA ALA A 320 -10.99 20.28 5.41
C ALA A 320 -10.83 20.21 3.88
N ALA A 321 -9.79 20.84 3.32
CA ALA A 321 -9.46 20.76 1.90
C ALA A 321 -8.92 19.37 1.52
N ASP A 322 -8.17 18.73 2.43
CA ASP A 322 -7.67 17.37 2.25
C ASP A 322 -8.80 16.35 2.26
N GLU A 323 -9.73 16.49 3.20
CA GLU A 323 -10.94 15.65 3.28
C GLU A 323 -11.79 15.80 2.00
N ALA A 324 -12.00 17.03 1.52
CA ALA A 324 -12.72 17.28 0.28
C ALA A 324 -12.02 16.68 -0.95
N MET A 325 -10.68 16.74 -1.00
CA MET A 325 -9.89 16.12 -2.07
C MET A 325 -9.96 14.59 -2.01
N SER A 326 -9.86 13.99 -0.83
CA SER A 326 -9.99 12.54 -0.65
C SER A 326 -11.39 12.05 -1.06
N MET A 327 -12.43 12.78 -0.67
CA MET A 327 -13.81 12.50 -1.08
C MET A 327 -13.96 12.56 -2.61
N GLU A 328 -13.40 13.59 -3.26
CA GLU A 328 -13.41 13.71 -4.71
C GLU A 328 -12.66 12.56 -5.40
N MET A 329 -11.53 12.16 -4.85
CA MET A 329 -10.78 11.01 -5.35
C MET A 329 -11.55 9.70 -5.22
N ASN A 330 -12.22 9.47 -4.08
CA ASN A 330 -13.10 8.31 -3.91
C ASN A 330 -14.22 8.30 -4.96
N ARG A 331 -14.88 9.43 -5.21
CA ARG A 331 -15.94 9.57 -6.23
C ARG A 331 -15.44 9.26 -7.65
N GLN A 332 -14.27 9.79 -8.03
CA GLN A 332 -13.70 9.55 -9.36
C GLN A 332 -13.10 8.14 -9.51
N SER A 333 -12.86 7.43 -8.41
CA SER A 333 -12.25 6.08 -8.45
C SER A 333 -13.26 4.94 -8.62
N MET A 334 -14.57 5.22 -8.49
CA MET A 334 -15.61 4.23 -8.68
C MET A 334 -15.78 3.91 -10.17
N VAL A 335 -15.71 2.62 -10.52
CA VAL A 335 -15.85 2.15 -11.91
C VAL A 335 -17.22 1.50 -12.10
N LEU A 336 -18.07 2.11 -12.92
CA LEU A 336 -19.34 1.52 -13.32
C LEU A 336 -19.11 0.49 -14.43
N LEU A 337 -19.03 -0.78 -14.05
CA LEU A 337 -18.74 -1.88 -14.99
C LEU A 337 -19.92 -2.23 -15.89
N LYS A 338 -21.14 -2.11 -15.37
CA LYS A 338 -22.36 -2.53 -16.04
C LYS A 338 -23.56 -1.71 -15.54
N ASN A 339 -24.41 -1.26 -16.46
CA ASN A 339 -25.67 -0.57 -16.15
C ASN A 339 -26.79 -1.02 -17.10
N GLU A 340 -27.33 -2.22 -16.84
CA GLU A 340 -28.46 -2.73 -17.62
C GLU A 340 -29.76 -2.00 -17.26
N ASN A 341 -30.62 -1.81 -18.26
CA ASN A 341 -31.94 -1.17 -18.12
C ASN A 341 -31.90 0.23 -17.52
N ASN A 342 -30.74 0.91 -17.54
CA ASN A 342 -30.53 2.24 -16.98
C ASN A 342 -31.03 2.36 -15.52
N ILE A 343 -30.76 1.35 -14.70
CA ILE A 343 -31.15 1.36 -13.29
C ILE A 343 -30.40 2.43 -12.48
N LEU A 344 -29.16 2.76 -12.90
CA LEU A 344 -28.36 3.84 -12.32
C LEU A 344 -28.39 5.11 -13.21
N PRO A 345 -28.43 6.31 -12.62
CA PRO A 345 -28.53 6.59 -11.17
C PRO A 345 -29.90 6.20 -10.60
N LEU A 346 -29.93 5.83 -9.32
CA LEU A 346 -31.18 5.46 -8.64
C LEU A 346 -32.14 6.65 -8.60
N ASP A 347 -33.39 6.37 -8.95
CA ASP A 347 -34.50 7.32 -8.87
C ASP A 347 -35.40 6.92 -7.71
N ALA A 348 -35.23 7.60 -6.57
CA ALA A 348 -35.97 7.30 -5.33
C ALA A 348 -37.49 7.45 -5.50
N SER A 349 -37.98 8.16 -6.52
CA SER A 349 -39.43 8.26 -6.79
C SER A 349 -40.04 6.95 -7.30
N LYS A 350 -39.21 6.02 -7.81
CA LYS A 350 -39.64 4.73 -8.37
C LYS A 350 -39.61 3.58 -7.38
N TRP A 351 -38.96 3.76 -6.23
CA TRP A 351 -38.65 2.69 -5.29
C TRP A 351 -39.05 3.12 -3.88
N LYS A 352 -39.82 2.30 -3.15
CA LYS A 352 -40.22 2.61 -1.77
C LYS A 352 -39.41 1.80 -0.77
N ASP A 353 -39.19 0.52 -1.04
CA ASP A 353 -38.45 -0.38 -0.16
C ASP A 353 -37.11 -0.76 -0.79
N ILE A 354 -36.01 -0.51 -0.09
CA ILE A 354 -34.65 -0.89 -0.49
C ILE A 354 -34.06 -1.86 0.52
N LEU A 355 -33.51 -2.98 0.02
CA LEU A 355 -32.66 -3.86 0.81
C LEU A 355 -31.20 -3.50 0.56
N ILE A 356 -30.48 -3.15 1.62
CA ILE A 356 -29.02 -3.15 1.63
C ILE A 356 -28.57 -4.49 2.22
N THR A 357 -27.71 -5.22 1.52
CA THR A 357 -27.28 -6.54 1.98
C THR A 357 -25.83 -6.85 1.62
N GLY A 358 -25.27 -7.91 2.19
CA GLY A 358 -23.92 -8.38 1.93
C GLY A 358 -22.94 -8.10 3.07
N PRO A 359 -21.86 -8.90 3.15
CA PRO A 359 -20.96 -8.90 4.31
C PRO A 359 -20.12 -7.63 4.43
N LEU A 360 -20.04 -6.81 3.37
CA LEU A 360 -19.26 -5.58 3.34
C LEU A 360 -20.10 -4.32 3.54
N ALA A 361 -21.42 -4.44 3.71
CA ALA A 361 -22.30 -3.30 3.90
C ALA A 361 -21.96 -2.49 5.17
N GLU A 362 -21.65 -3.19 6.28
CA GLU A 362 -21.23 -2.61 7.56
C GLU A 362 -19.71 -2.67 7.78
N ALA A 363 -18.93 -2.98 6.75
CA ALA A 363 -17.49 -3.07 6.93
C ALA A 363 -16.90 -1.68 7.24
N GLU A 364 -16.06 -1.61 8.27
CA GLU A 364 -15.29 -0.41 8.61
C GLU A 364 -13.83 -0.53 8.18
N ARG A 365 -13.30 -1.77 8.12
CA ARG A 365 -11.87 -2.04 7.86
C ARG A 365 -11.42 -1.78 6.44
N TYR A 366 -12.31 -1.26 5.59
CA TYR A 366 -11.95 -0.91 4.24
C TYR A 366 -11.09 0.37 4.19
N THR A 367 -11.34 1.34 5.08
CA THR A 367 -10.54 2.57 5.23
C THR A 367 -9.27 2.32 6.04
N THR A 368 -9.32 1.39 7.00
CA THR A 368 -8.19 1.04 7.87
C THR A 368 -7.42 -0.15 7.29
N SER A 369 -6.55 0.15 6.33
CA SER A 369 -5.69 -0.83 5.67
C SER A 369 -4.22 -0.67 6.11
N ARG A 370 -3.42 -1.75 5.99
CA ARG A 370 -1.96 -1.69 6.21
C ARG A 370 -1.38 -0.53 5.40
N TYR A 371 -0.47 0.24 5.98
CA TYR A 371 0.25 1.36 5.34
C TYR A 371 -0.53 2.66 5.10
N GLY A 372 -1.52 2.96 5.93
CA GLY A 372 -2.20 4.25 5.92
C GLY A 372 -2.82 4.58 7.29
N PRO A 373 -3.73 5.57 7.35
CA PRO A 373 -4.28 6.06 8.60
C PRO A 373 -5.12 5.02 9.37
N SER A 374 -5.18 5.14 10.69
CA SER A 374 -5.79 4.10 11.55
C SER A 374 -7.11 4.47 12.22
N ASN A 375 -7.30 5.73 12.64
CA ASN A 375 -8.37 6.13 13.56
C ASN A 375 -9.18 7.35 13.05
N ASN A 376 -9.30 7.50 11.73
CA ASN A 376 -10.21 8.48 11.13
C ASN A 376 -11.68 8.03 11.30
N PRO A 377 -12.65 8.96 11.36
CA PRO A 377 -14.08 8.64 11.27
C PRO A 377 -14.41 7.88 9.98
N ILE A 378 -15.40 6.96 10.05
CA ILE A 378 -15.76 6.08 8.94
C ILE A 378 -17.28 6.11 8.75
N THR A 379 -17.72 6.23 7.50
CA THR A 379 -19.12 6.03 7.11
C THR A 379 -19.20 4.70 6.35
N THR A 380 -19.95 3.72 6.86
CA THR A 380 -20.11 2.45 6.15
C THR A 380 -20.99 2.63 4.90
N VAL A 381 -20.92 1.68 3.95
CA VAL A 381 -21.80 1.71 2.77
C VAL A 381 -23.26 1.66 3.20
N LYS A 382 -23.58 0.85 4.21
CA LYS A 382 -24.92 0.76 4.80
C LYS A 382 -25.34 2.11 5.35
N ASP A 383 -24.53 2.76 6.18
CA ASP A 383 -24.94 4.02 6.83
C ASP A 383 -25.12 5.13 5.80
N GLY A 384 -24.18 5.30 4.86
CA GLY A 384 -24.27 6.33 3.82
C GLY A 384 -25.46 6.13 2.87
N LEU A 385 -25.75 4.88 2.48
CA LEU A 385 -26.92 4.57 1.66
C LEU A 385 -28.22 4.70 2.46
N SER A 386 -28.24 4.29 3.73
CA SER A 386 -29.43 4.37 4.58
C SER A 386 -29.83 5.83 4.81
N GLU A 387 -28.86 6.66 5.21
CA GLU A 387 -29.06 8.10 5.41
C GLU A 387 -29.66 8.75 4.15
N ARG A 388 -29.05 8.49 2.98
CA ARG A 388 -29.54 9.06 1.73
C ARG A 388 -30.91 8.52 1.33
N ALA A 389 -31.13 7.22 1.42
CA ALA A 389 -32.40 6.60 1.03
C ALA A 389 -33.56 7.06 1.93
N THR A 390 -33.35 7.14 3.25
CA THR A 390 -34.35 7.67 4.19
C THR A 390 -34.65 9.14 3.94
N ALA A 391 -33.62 9.96 3.65
CA ALA A 391 -33.81 11.37 3.30
C ALA A 391 -34.67 11.56 2.02
N GLU A 392 -34.63 10.59 1.11
CA GLU A 392 -35.43 10.56 -0.12
C GLU A 392 -36.80 9.84 0.06
N GLY A 393 -37.16 9.48 1.30
CA GLY A 393 -38.46 8.89 1.65
C GLY A 393 -38.58 7.37 1.44
N MET A 394 -37.46 6.67 1.24
CA MET A 394 -37.44 5.20 1.11
C MET A 394 -37.36 4.50 2.47
N HIS A 395 -38.02 3.35 2.59
CA HIS A 395 -37.89 2.44 3.72
C HIS A 395 -36.69 1.51 3.50
N VAL A 396 -35.74 1.54 4.45
CA VAL A 396 -34.47 0.81 4.34
C VAL A 396 -34.53 -0.47 5.17
N ARG A 397 -34.23 -1.60 4.53
CA ARG A 397 -34.04 -2.91 5.17
C ARG A 397 -32.57 -3.28 5.11
N TYR A 398 -32.11 -4.03 6.10
CA TYR A 398 -30.76 -4.57 6.14
C TYR A 398 -30.74 -6.02 6.58
N ALA A 399 -29.98 -6.83 5.87
CA ALA A 399 -29.51 -8.13 6.34
C ALA A 399 -28.12 -8.41 5.80
N LYS A 400 -27.25 -9.01 6.62
CA LYS A 400 -25.90 -9.34 6.20
C LYS A 400 -25.86 -10.43 5.11
N GLY A 401 -26.72 -11.44 5.25
CA GLY A 401 -26.89 -12.53 4.28
C GLY A 401 -25.82 -13.62 4.35
N VAL A 402 -24.53 -13.25 4.32
CA VAL A 402 -23.39 -14.18 4.39
C VAL A 402 -22.22 -13.56 5.13
N GLU A 403 -21.21 -14.36 5.47
CA GLU A 403 -19.87 -13.88 5.84
C GLU A 403 -18.97 -13.68 4.60
N ILE A 404 -17.90 -12.88 4.72
CA ILE A 404 -16.91 -12.69 3.62
C ILE A 404 -16.20 -14.02 3.33
N ILE A 405 -15.78 -14.69 4.40
CA ILE A 405 -15.10 -15.98 4.41
C ILE A 405 -15.76 -16.88 5.45
N ASP A 406 -15.80 -18.17 5.19
CA ASP A 406 -16.30 -19.16 6.15
C ASP A 406 -15.20 -19.59 7.14
N LYS A 407 -15.61 -20.36 8.15
CA LYS A 407 -14.74 -20.83 9.23
C LYS A 407 -13.58 -21.73 8.78
N ASN A 408 -13.65 -22.31 7.58
CA ASN A 408 -12.62 -23.20 7.02
C ASN A 408 -11.65 -22.45 6.09
N TRP A 409 -11.75 -21.12 6.00
CA TRP A 409 -10.79 -20.33 5.24
C TRP A 409 -9.36 -20.48 5.81
N PRO A 410 -8.33 -20.65 4.96
CA PRO A 410 -8.33 -20.53 3.50
C PRO A 410 -8.58 -21.83 2.71
N GLU A 411 -8.75 -22.98 3.37
CA GLU A 411 -8.94 -24.27 2.67
C GLU A 411 -10.20 -24.27 1.80
N SER A 412 -11.24 -23.58 2.26
CA SER A 412 -12.51 -23.44 1.55
C SER A 412 -12.44 -22.65 0.25
N GLU A 413 -11.33 -21.98 -0.06
CA GLU A 413 -11.12 -21.36 -1.37
C GLU A 413 -11.05 -22.41 -2.49
N ILE A 414 -10.53 -23.61 -2.18
CA ILE A 414 -10.29 -24.68 -3.16
C ILE A 414 -11.24 -25.86 -2.91
N ILE A 415 -11.49 -26.19 -1.64
CA ILE A 415 -12.28 -27.36 -1.26
C ILE A 415 -13.67 -26.89 -0.82
N PRO A 416 -14.75 -27.24 -1.52
CA PRO A 416 -16.08 -26.84 -1.09
C PRO A 416 -16.48 -27.61 0.18
N TYR A 417 -17.00 -26.88 1.17
CA TYR A 417 -17.63 -27.46 2.35
C TYR A 417 -19.16 -27.47 2.18
N PRO A 418 -19.91 -28.38 2.83
CA PRO A 418 -21.36 -28.28 2.91
C PRO A 418 -21.78 -27.00 3.64
N LEU A 419 -22.95 -26.49 3.28
CA LEU A 419 -23.54 -25.34 3.94
C LEU A 419 -23.98 -25.69 5.37
N THR A 420 -23.68 -24.83 6.35
CA THR A 420 -24.21 -25.02 7.70
C THR A 420 -25.64 -24.50 7.83
N ALA A 421 -26.36 -24.96 8.85
CA ALA A 421 -27.71 -24.47 9.12
C ALA A 421 -27.73 -22.96 9.42
N GLU A 422 -26.68 -22.43 10.06
CA GLU A 422 -26.53 -21.00 10.32
C GLU A 422 -26.32 -20.21 9.03
N GLU A 423 -25.46 -20.69 8.12
CA GLU A 423 -25.24 -20.05 6.83
C GLU A 423 -26.52 -20.05 5.96
N GLU A 424 -27.27 -21.14 5.96
CA GLU A 424 -28.57 -21.23 5.26
C GLU A 424 -29.58 -20.22 5.84
N ALA A 425 -29.76 -20.19 7.16
CA ALA A 425 -30.70 -19.29 7.81
C ALA A 425 -30.35 -17.80 7.57
N MET A 426 -29.06 -17.45 7.55
CA MET A 426 -28.62 -16.08 7.22
C MET A 426 -28.98 -15.71 5.78
N MET A 427 -28.79 -16.62 4.82
CA MET A 427 -29.16 -16.39 3.42
C MET A 427 -30.66 -16.32 3.22
N GLU A 428 -31.44 -17.21 3.85
CA GLU A 428 -32.90 -17.21 3.79
C GLU A 428 -33.50 -15.90 4.30
N GLU A 429 -32.99 -15.35 5.40
CA GLU A 429 -33.44 -14.05 5.92
C GLU A 429 -33.19 -12.93 4.91
N GLY A 430 -31.99 -12.92 4.30
CA GLY A 430 -31.66 -11.97 3.25
C GLY A 430 -32.56 -12.07 2.01
N VAL A 431 -32.89 -13.29 1.58
CA VAL A 431 -33.81 -13.56 0.47
C VAL A 431 -35.25 -13.15 0.80
N ARG A 432 -35.72 -13.40 2.03
CA ARG A 432 -37.04 -12.98 2.49
C ARG A 432 -37.19 -11.46 2.43
N LEU A 433 -36.22 -10.72 2.98
CA LEU A 433 -36.22 -9.26 2.93
C LEU A 433 -36.07 -8.72 1.49
N ALA A 434 -35.38 -9.44 0.62
CA ALA A 434 -35.27 -9.11 -0.79
C ALA A 434 -36.64 -9.20 -1.50
N GLN A 435 -37.44 -10.23 -1.20
CA GLN A 435 -38.80 -10.36 -1.75
C GLN A 435 -39.72 -9.22 -1.29
N GLU A 436 -39.54 -8.74 -0.06
CA GLU A 436 -40.25 -7.61 0.54
C GLU A 436 -39.74 -6.23 0.07
N SER A 437 -38.67 -6.18 -0.72
CA SER A 437 -38.07 -4.93 -1.21
C SER A 437 -38.36 -4.73 -2.70
N ASP A 438 -38.32 -3.47 -3.16
CA ASP A 438 -38.46 -3.15 -4.58
C ASP A 438 -37.13 -3.25 -5.32
N ILE A 439 -36.03 -2.97 -4.61
CA ILE A 439 -34.67 -2.98 -5.14
C ILE A 439 -33.66 -3.47 -4.11
N ILE A 440 -32.60 -4.14 -4.59
CA ILE A 440 -31.56 -4.73 -3.75
C ILE A 440 -30.22 -4.07 -4.08
N VAL A 441 -29.50 -3.62 -3.05
CA VAL A 441 -28.10 -3.21 -3.13
C VAL A 441 -27.25 -4.23 -2.38
N ALA A 442 -26.55 -5.09 -3.12
CA ALA A 442 -25.70 -6.14 -2.59
C ALA A 442 -24.23 -5.67 -2.55
N VAL A 443 -23.66 -5.55 -1.36
CA VAL A 443 -22.29 -5.10 -1.09
C VAL A 443 -21.40 -6.31 -0.79
N MET A 444 -20.68 -6.76 -1.82
CA MET A 444 -19.91 -8.02 -1.82
C MET A 444 -18.47 -7.76 -2.25
N GLY A 445 -17.53 -8.64 -1.89
CA GLY A 445 -16.13 -8.47 -2.25
C GLY A 445 -15.16 -9.15 -1.31
N GLU A 446 -14.06 -8.47 -1.02
CA GLU A 446 -12.91 -8.97 -0.25
C GLU A 446 -12.56 -8.01 0.90
N SER A 447 -11.88 -8.53 1.91
CA SER A 447 -11.33 -7.78 3.03
C SER A 447 -9.79 -7.79 3.01
N HIS A 448 -9.19 -7.24 4.07
CA HIS A 448 -7.76 -7.30 4.35
C HIS A 448 -7.20 -8.71 4.62
N LEU A 449 -8.05 -9.72 4.84
CA LEU A 449 -7.62 -11.11 5.08
C LEU A 449 -7.36 -11.85 3.77
N GLU A 450 -8.06 -11.49 2.70
CA GLU A 450 -7.97 -12.11 1.38
C GLU A 450 -7.05 -11.34 0.44
N VAL A 451 -6.75 -10.07 0.76
CA VAL A 451 -5.90 -9.20 -0.08
C VAL A 451 -4.88 -8.43 0.76
N GLY A 452 -3.63 -8.43 0.28
CA GLY A 452 -2.49 -7.81 0.93
C GLY A 452 -1.21 -8.61 0.76
N GLU A 453 -0.18 -8.18 1.47
CA GLU A 453 1.10 -8.88 1.50
C GLU A 453 0.95 -10.27 2.13
N SER A 454 1.51 -11.29 1.50
CA SER A 454 1.34 -12.70 1.88
C SER A 454 -0.11 -13.19 1.84
N ARG A 455 -1.02 -12.47 1.16
CA ARG A 455 -2.44 -12.82 0.96
C ARG A 455 -2.77 -12.96 -0.53
N SER A 456 -1.99 -13.80 -1.21
CA SER A 456 -2.32 -14.20 -2.57
C SER A 456 -3.43 -15.24 -2.57
N ARG A 457 -4.23 -15.23 -3.64
CA ARG A 457 -5.39 -16.10 -3.80
C ARG A 457 -5.21 -16.98 -5.02
N SER A 458 -5.67 -18.22 -4.92
CA SER A 458 -5.66 -19.16 -6.04
C SER A 458 -6.85 -18.95 -6.98
N ALA A 459 -7.99 -18.52 -6.42
CA ALA A 459 -9.21 -18.17 -7.14
C ALA A 459 -9.43 -16.65 -7.18
N LEU A 460 -10.12 -16.17 -8.22
CA LEU A 460 -10.50 -14.76 -8.37
C LEU A 460 -12.01 -14.54 -8.16
N ASP A 461 -12.77 -15.61 -7.90
CA ASP A 461 -14.17 -15.52 -7.49
C ASP A 461 -14.32 -14.82 -6.14
N LEU A 462 -15.54 -14.34 -5.86
CA LEU A 462 -15.89 -13.84 -4.53
C LEU A 462 -15.65 -14.92 -3.46
N PRO A 463 -14.97 -14.60 -2.35
CA PRO A 463 -14.73 -15.56 -1.29
C PRO A 463 -16.01 -15.96 -0.57
N GLY A 464 -15.97 -17.13 0.10
CA GLY A 464 -17.07 -17.66 0.88
C GLY A 464 -18.33 -17.95 0.04
N ARG A 465 -19.50 -17.62 0.60
CA ARG A 465 -20.82 -17.94 0.01
C ARG A 465 -21.45 -16.77 -0.76
N GLN A 466 -20.70 -15.70 -1.00
CA GLN A 466 -21.22 -14.48 -1.60
C GLN A 466 -21.82 -14.69 -3.00
N ARG A 467 -21.20 -15.52 -3.83
CA ARG A 467 -21.73 -15.87 -5.16
C ARG A 467 -23.05 -16.64 -5.06
N GLU A 468 -23.15 -17.61 -4.16
CA GLU A 468 -24.37 -18.39 -3.95
C GLU A 468 -25.51 -17.48 -3.48
N TYR A 469 -25.23 -16.58 -2.53
CA TYR A 469 -26.22 -15.63 -2.06
C TYR A 469 -26.67 -14.63 -3.14
N LEU A 470 -25.74 -14.09 -3.95
CA LEU A 470 -26.10 -13.26 -5.11
C LEU A 470 -27.03 -13.98 -6.10
N MET A 471 -26.81 -15.27 -6.34
CA MET A 471 -27.68 -16.07 -7.21
C MET A 471 -29.08 -16.23 -6.62
N ARG A 472 -29.20 -16.44 -5.30
CA ARG A 472 -30.50 -16.50 -4.62
C ARG A 472 -31.22 -15.16 -4.64
N LEU A 473 -30.50 -14.05 -4.42
CA LEU A 473 -31.06 -12.69 -4.54
C LEU A 473 -31.58 -12.43 -5.96
N LYS A 474 -30.79 -12.79 -6.99
CA LYS A 474 -31.21 -12.66 -8.40
C LYS A 474 -32.45 -13.50 -8.72
N ALA A 475 -32.58 -14.69 -8.11
CA ALA A 475 -33.73 -15.58 -8.32
C ALA A 475 -35.06 -15.00 -7.80
N THR A 476 -35.03 -13.97 -6.94
CA THR A 476 -36.25 -13.25 -6.52
C THR A 476 -36.91 -12.46 -7.66
N GLY A 477 -36.20 -12.23 -8.77
CA GLY A 477 -36.67 -11.41 -9.89
C GLY A 477 -36.62 -9.90 -9.64
N LYS A 478 -36.19 -9.47 -8.45
CA LYS A 478 -36.00 -8.05 -8.12
C LYS A 478 -34.75 -7.49 -8.78
N PRO A 479 -34.72 -6.19 -9.14
CA PRO A 479 -33.51 -5.54 -9.60
C PRO A 479 -32.40 -5.58 -8.53
N VAL A 480 -31.20 -6.02 -8.91
CA VAL A 480 -30.03 -6.11 -8.03
C VAL A 480 -28.93 -5.18 -8.56
N ILE A 481 -28.50 -4.25 -7.71
CA ILE A 481 -27.26 -3.49 -7.89
C ILE A 481 -26.19 -4.19 -7.06
N TRP A 482 -25.16 -4.69 -7.75
CA TRP A 482 -23.99 -5.23 -7.10
C TRP A 482 -22.94 -4.12 -6.93
N ASN A 483 -22.66 -3.77 -5.67
CA ASN A 483 -21.51 -2.96 -5.29
C ASN A 483 -20.35 -3.91 -4.93
N CYS A 484 -19.34 -3.97 -5.81
CA CYS A 484 -18.18 -4.83 -5.60
C CYS A 484 -17.03 -4.08 -4.90
N TRP A 485 -16.73 -4.48 -3.67
CA TRP A 485 -15.56 -4.08 -2.93
C TRP A 485 -14.44 -5.09 -3.13
N THR A 486 -13.80 -5.06 -4.30
CA THR A 486 -12.62 -5.89 -4.54
C THR A 486 -11.36 -5.04 -4.50
N ARG A 487 -10.27 -5.67 -4.06
CA ARG A 487 -8.95 -5.07 -4.00
C ARG A 487 -8.07 -5.59 -5.16
N LYS A 488 -8.64 -6.38 -6.08
CA LYS A 488 -8.03 -6.94 -7.31
C LYS A 488 -9.09 -6.99 -8.43
N TRP A 489 -8.73 -7.41 -9.65
CA TRP A 489 -9.75 -7.67 -10.68
C TRP A 489 -10.34 -9.06 -10.45
N SER A 490 -11.62 -9.17 -10.10
CA SER A 490 -12.36 -10.42 -10.09
C SER A 490 -12.95 -10.67 -11.48
N GLY A 491 -12.86 -11.91 -11.98
CA GLY A 491 -13.55 -12.29 -13.21
C GLY A 491 -15.05 -12.13 -13.00
N LEU A 492 -15.69 -11.30 -13.84
CA LEU A 492 -17.12 -11.00 -13.79
C LEU A 492 -17.97 -12.14 -14.38
#